data_AF-A0A7Y5G2A9-F1
#
_entry.id   AF-A0A7Y5G2A9-F1
#
_cell.length_a   1.000
_cell.length_b   1.000
_cell.length_c   1.000
_cell.angle_alpha   90.00
_cell.angle_beta   90.00
_cell.angle_gamma   90.00
#
_symmetry.space_group_name_H-M   'P 1'
#
loop_
_entity.id
_entity.type
_entity.pdbx_description
1 polymer ?
#
loop_
_entity_poly.entity_id
_entity_poly.type
_entity_poly.pdbx_seq_one_letter_code
_entity_poly.pdbx_strand_id
1 'polypeptide(L)'
;APDGGVIDGRRVFAAQQDSVEAVYHLEYHANSSGNLSETVRFADGTRYQANLTFTADQVLIAINFRDGASEQTSITFEQPHRLRFNKFLKFAPGADPRSLHESGDFAMNPVDSSATADFSREIFYANGTSLQEEFHAAETRQNGLRRVTISASNSNGESGNWVWQQGVEKDRLTGNAIDKEQHYILFSGDFYRDGSADLHLEVYASQTAYETGELPLFTADLHIGPDGGGSGTVTSKDGIEAFDFGTNSELRG
;
A
#
# COMPACT_ATOMS: atom_id res chain seq x y z
N ALA A 1 2.84 5.71 45.12
CA ALA A 1 3.78 6.41 44.21
C ALA A 1 3.12 6.39 42.84
N PRO A 2 3.19 7.39 41.94
CA PRO A 2 2.47 7.20 40.69
C PRO A 2 3.16 6.06 39.95
N ASP A 3 2.37 5.03 39.69
CA ASP A 3 2.66 3.89 38.84
C ASP A 3 2.86 4.39 37.40
N GLY A 4 4.04 4.96 37.10
CA GLY A 4 4.34 5.66 35.84
C GLY A 4 5.50 6.66 35.90
N GLY A 5 5.69 7.46 34.85
CA GLY A 5 6.68 8.54 34.77
C GLY A 5 6.32 9.62 33.75
N VAL A 6 6.93 10.79 33.88
CA VAL A 6 6.75 11.94 32.98
C VAL A 6 8.11 12.40 32.45
N ILE A 7 8.18 12.67 31.16
CA ILE A 7 9.35 13.20 30.46
C ILE A 7 8.92 14.43 29.67
N ASP A 8 9.46 15.58 30.08
CA ASP A 8 9.27 16.85 29.37
C ASP A 8 10.54 17.22 28.60
N GLY A 9 10.36 17.69 27.37
CA GLY A 9 11.42 18.16 26.51
C GLY A 9 11.08 19.53 25.95
N ARG A 10 12.06 20.43 25.90
CA ARG A 10 11.95 21.70 25.20
C ARG A 10 13.19 21.94 24.36
N ARG A 11 12.99 22.22 23.09
CA ARG A 11 14.03 22.62 22.15
C ARG A 11 13.70 23.99 21.61
N VAL A 12 14.59 24.95 21.83
CA VAL A 12 14.53 26.27 21.21
C VAL A 12 15.49 26.29 20.03
N PHE A 13 14.99 26.74 18.88
CA PHE A 13 15.74 26.77 17.63
C PHE A 13 16.47 28.11 17.47
N ALA A 14 17.49 28.14 16.61
CA ALA A 14 18.25 29.37 16.37
C ALA A 14 17.40 30.41 15.61
N ALA A 15 17.69 31.70 15.79
CA ALA A 15 16.88 32.81 15.26
C ALA A 15 16.73 32.88 13.72
N GLN A 16 17.52 32.11 12.97
CA GLN A 16 17.44 32.02 11.50
C GLN A 16 16.67 30.78 11.01
N GLN A 17 16.13 29.97 11.92
CA GLN A 17 15.30 28.82 11.58
C GLN A 17 13.83 29.21 11.55
N ASP A 18 13.09 28.55 10.67
CA ASP A 18 11.64 28.76 10.51
C ASP A 18 10.85 28.20 11.72
N SER A 19 11.30 27.08 12.29
CA SER A 19 10.83 26.61 13.60
C SER A 19 11.44 27.46 14.71
N VAL A 20 10.63 27.87 15.68
CA VAL A 20 11.04 28.70 16.84
C VAL A 20 11.24 27.82 18.07
N GLU A 21 10.32 26.88 18.29
CA GLU A 21 10.30 26.06 19.48
C GLU A 21 9.62 24.72 19.22
N ALA A 22 10.14 23.64 19.80
CA ALA A 22 9.46 22.37 19.94
C ALA A 22 9.33 21.99 21.41
N VAL A 23 8.13 21.63 21.83
CA VAL A 23 7.81 21.14 23.18
C VAL A 23 7.31 19.71 23.06
N TYR A 24 7.87 18.84 23.90
CA TYR A 24 7.55 17.42 23.98
C TYR A 24 7.08 17.12 25.40
N HIS A 25 6.04 16.32 25.52
CA HIS A 25 5.56 15.82 26.81
C HIS A 25 5.15 14.37 26.64
N LEU A 26 5.79 13.47 27.37
CA LEU A 26 5.43 12.06 27.46
C LEU A 26 5.06 11.75 28.90
N GLU A 27 3.86 11.24 29.10
CA GLU A 27 3.42 10.62 30.34
C GLU A 27 3.13 9.14 30.05
N TYR A 28 3.63 8.25 30.91
CA TYR A 28 3.42 6.81 30.80
C TYR A 28 3.08 6.23 32.17
N HIS A 29 2.30 5.16 32.18
CA HIS A 29 1.77 4.50 33.35
C HIS A 29 2.16 3.01 33.38
N ALA A 30 2.17 2.40 34.57
CA ALA A 30 2.59 1.01 34.75
C ALA A 30 1.64 -0.01 34.08
N ASN A 31 0.41 0.39 33.75
CA ASN A 31 -0.59 -0.41 33.04
C ASN A 31 -0.43 -0.35 31.50
N SER A 32 0.76 0.00 30.99
CA SER A 32 1.03 0.14 29.56
C SER A 32 0.14 1.17 28.85
N SER A 33 -0.20 2.25 29.54
CA SER A 33 -0.95 3.38 28.96
C SER A 33 -0.22 4.70 29.14
N GLY A 34 -0.65 5.74 28.43
CA GLY A 34 -0.08 7.07 28.54
C GLY A 34 -0.42 7.98 27.37
N ASN A 35 0.30 9.09 27.30
CA ASN A 35 0.15 10.09 26.25
C ASN A 35 1.50 10.70 25.89
N LEU A 36 1.70 10.89 24.59
CA LEU A 36 2.77 11.68 24.02
C LEU A 36 2.14 12.89 23.33
N SER A 37 2.69 14.07 23.56
CA SER A 37 2.34 15.26 22.78
C SER A 37 3.60 15.97 22.31
N GLU A 38 3.52 16.49 21.09
CA GLU A 38 4.52 17.35 20.47
C GLU A 38 3.81 18.61 19.97
N THR A 39 4.41 19.77 20.23
CA THR A 39 4.00 21.04 19.63
C THR A 39 5.22 21.74 19.07
N VAL A 40 5.19 22.07 17.78
CA VAL A 40 6.21 22.88 17.12
C VAL A 40 5.61 24.22 16.72
N ARG A 41 6.22 25.32 17.17
CA ARG A 41 5.83 26.69 16.82
C ARG A 41 6.75 27.22 15.74
N PHE A 42 6.18 27.93 14.77
CA PHE A 42 6.91 28.54 13.65
C PHE A 42 6.96 30.06 13.77
N ALA A 43 7.90 30.68 13.05
CA ALA A 43 8.15 32.12 13.09
C ALA A 43 6.98 32.95 12.53
N ASP A 44 6.19 32.36 11.63
CA ASP A 44 4.97 32.95 11.05
C ASP A 44 3.74 32.90 11.98
N GLY A 45 3.91 32.39 13.21
CA GLY A 45 2.83 32.24 14.20
C GLY A 45 1.98 30.99 14.04
N THR A 46 2.24 30.16 13.01
CA THR A 46 1.58 28.86 12.85
C THR A 46 2.19 27.81 13.77
N ARG A 47 1.53 26.64 13.86
CA ARG A 47 2.01 25.52 14.67
C ARG A 47 1.67 24.17 14.04
N TYR A 48 2.53 23.21 14.33
CA TYR A 48 2.25 21.78 14.21
C TYR A 48 1.94 21.24 15.61
N GLN A 49 0.99 20.33 15.71
CA GLN A 49 0.68 19.64 16.96
C GLN A 49 0.37 18.17 16.70
N ALA A 50 1.03 17.27 17.42
CA ALA A 50 0.70 15.86 17.43
C ALA A 50 0.40 15.41 18.85
N ASN A 51 -0.68 14.65 19.03
CA ASN A 51 -1.03 13.99 20.27
C ASN A 51 -1.22 12.51 19.98
N LEU A 52 -0.62 11.67 20.80
CA LEU A 52 -0.76 10.23 20.76
C LEU A 52 -1.20 9.79 22.15
N THR A 53 -2.31 9.06 22.25
CA THR A 53 -2.76 8.41 23.47
C THR A 53 -2.68 6.91 23.26
N PHE A 54 -2.09 6.18 24.19
CA PHE A 54 -1.92 4.75 24.08
C PHE A 54 -2.43 4.02 25.32
N THR A 55 -2.92 2.81 25.10
CA THR A 55 -3.24 1.79 26.11
C THR A 55 -2.63 0.46 25.63
N ALA A 56 -2.80 -0.61 26.41
CA ALA A 56 -2.33 -1.93 26.02
C ALA A 56 -2.91 -2.41 24.67
N ASP A 57 -4.16 -2.02 24.37
CA ASP A 57 -4.92 -2.55 23.23
C ASP A 57 -5.21 -1.49 22.16
N GLN A 58 -4.82 -0.23 22.37
CA GLN A 58 -5.17 0.86 21.46
C GLN A 58 -4.12 1.96 21.40
N VAL A 59 -3.95 2.54 20.22
CA VAL A 59 -3.24 3.81 20.00
C VAL A 59 -4.16 4.77 19.26
N LEU A 60 -4.34 5.97 19.78
CA LEU A 60 -5.07 7.07 19.16
C LEU A 60 -4.06 8.17 18.81
N ILE A 61 -4.10 8.67 17.58
CA ILE A 61 -3.20 9.70 17.06
C ILE A 61 -4.07 10.84 16.54
N ALA A 62 -3.74 12.06 16.91
CA ALA A 62 -4.36 13.28 16.41
C ALA A 62 -3.26 14.28 16.03
N ILE A 63 -3.17 14.62 14.75
CA ILE A 63 -2.17 15.55 14.23
C ILE A 63 -2.89 16.75 13.60
N ASN A 64 -2.44 17.96 13.92
CA ASN A 64 -2.75 19.17 13.20
C ASN A 64 -1.46 19.65 12.52
N PHE A 65 -1.47 19.66 11.20
CA PHE A 65 -0.35 20.10 10.40
C PHE A 65 -0.33 21.62 10.28
N ARG A 66 0.86 22.15 9.98
CA ARG A 66 1.08 23.60 9.83
C ARG A 66 0.21 24.23 8.75
N ASP A 67 -0.03 23.50 7.67
CA ASP A 67 -0.80 23.93 6.50
C ASP A 67 -2.32 23.92 6.74
N GLY A 68 -2.78 23.48 7.92
CA GLY A 68 -4.19 23.38 8.27
C GLY A 68 -4.83 22.04 7.94
N ALA A 69 -4.06 21.07 7.43
CA ALA A 69 -4.51 19.68 7.38
C ALA A 69 -4.58 19.07 8.79
N SER A 70 -5.39 18.03 8.95
CA SER A 70 -5.51 17.30 10.22
C SER A 70 -5.70 15.81 10.01
N GLU A 71 -5.03 15.00 10.83
CA GLU A 71 -5.16 13.54 10.85
C GLU A 71 -5.76 13.07 12.19
N GLN A 72 -6.64 12.07 12.12
CA GLN A 72 -7.10 11.28 13.25
C GLN A 72 -6.93 9.81 12.92
N THR A 73 -6.14 9.09 13.69
CA THR A 73 -5.88 7.66 13.47
C THR A 73 -6.14 6.89 14.76
N SER A 74 -6.88 5.79 14.67
CA SER A 74 -7.06 4.82 15.74
C SER A 74 -6.49 3.48 15.30
N ILE A 75 -5.64 2.87 16.12
CA ILE A 75 -5.09 1.54 15.93
C ILE A 75 -5.56 0.70 17.11
N THR A 76 -6.10 -0.48 16.86
CA THR A 76 -6.57 -1.42 17.89
C THR A 76 -5.87 -2.75 17.70
N PHE A 77 -5.35 -3.30 18.79
CA PHE A 77 -4.73 -4.61 18.85
C PHE A 77 -5.75 -5.58 19.47
N GLU A 78 -6.44 -6.36 18.64
CA GLU A 78 -7.46 -7.31 19.09
C GLU A 78 -6.85 -8.71 19.19
N GLN A 79 -6.84 -9.33 20.38
CA GLN A 79 -6.26 -10.67 20.56
C GLN A 79 -4.75 -10.70 20.15
N PRO A 80 -3.98 -11.78 20.36
CA PRO A 80 -2.53 -11.65 20.30
C PRO A 80 -1.93 -11.37 18.90
N HIS A 81 -2.73 -11.41 17.82
CA HIS A 81 -2.22 -11.36 16.44
C HIS A 81 -3.16 -10.67 15.42
N ARG A 82 -4.03 -9.75 15.86
CA ARG A 82 -4.83 -8.93 14.94
C ARG A 82 -4.64 -7.45 15.23
N LEU A 83 -4.44 -6.68 14.17
CA LEU A 83 -4.33 -5.22 14.20
C LEU A 83 -5.40 -4.66 13.29
N ARG A 84 -6.19 -3.71 13.80
CA ARG A 84 -7.04 -2.87 12.99
C ARG A 84 -6.59 -1.42 13.06
N PHE A 85 -6.75 -0.68 11.97
CA PHE A 85 -6.65 0.77 12.04
C PHE A 85 -7.78 1.44 11.29
N ASN A 86 -8.10 2.66 11.71
CA ASN A 86 -8.94 3.61 10.98
C ASN A 86 -8.22 4.95 11.02
N LYS A 87 -8.14 5.63 9.88
CA LYS A 87 -7.45 6.89 9.70
C LYS A 87 -8.32 7.83 8.89
N PHE A 88 -8.54 9.02 9.41
CA PHE A 88 -9.19 10.10 8.70
C PHE A 88 -8.21 11.26 8.54
N LEU A 89 -7.92 11.64 7.31
CA LEU A 89 -7.10 12.80 6.99
C LEU A 89 -7.97 13.83 6.26
N LYS A 90 -8.00 15.04 6.80
CA LYS A 90 -8.63 16.21 6.19
C LYS A 90 -7.52 17.13 5.70
N PHE A 91 -7.58 17.51 4.43
CA PHE A 91 -6.60 18.43 3.86
C PHE A 91 -6.93 19.89 4.19
N ALA A 92 -5.97 20.77 3.93
CA ALA A 92 -6.14 22.20 4.10
C ALA A 92 -7.35 22.74 3.29
N PRO A 93 -7.98 23.84 3.73
CA PRO A 93 -9.09 24.44 2.98
C PRO A 93 -8.72 24.73 1.52
N GLY A 94 -9.56 24.31 0.58
CA GLY A 94 -9.35 24.50 -0.86
C GLY A 94 -8.51 23.41 -1.53
N ALA A 95 -8.02 22.41 -0.80
CA ALA A 95 -7.37 21.25 -1.38
C ALA A 95 -8.35 20.33 -2.13
N ASP A 96 -7.85 19.67 -3.17
CA ASP A 96 -8.50 18.57 -3.87
C ASP A 96 -7.49 17.42 -4.01
N PRO A 97 -7.70 16.25 -3.38
CA PRO A 97 -8.87 15.85 -2.58
C PRO A 97 -9.06 16.66 -1.29
N ARG A 98 -10.31 16.70 -0.78
CA ARG A 98 -10.67 17.42 0.47
C ARG A 98 -10.40 16.61 1.73
N SER A 99 -10.53 15.29 1.64
CA SER A 99 -10.24 14.36 2.72
C SER A 99 -10.07 12.95 2.19
N LEU A 100 -9.45 12.08 2.99
CA LEU A 100 -9.43 10.65 2.78
C LEU A 100 -9.77 9.92 4.08
N HIS A 101 -10.39 8.77 3.95
CA HIS A 101 -10.61 7.81 5.02
C HIS A 101 -9.92 6.51 4.63
N GLU A 102 -9.10 5.96 5.52
CA GLU A 102 -8.40 4.70 5.34
C GLU A 102 -8.74 3.78 6.50
N SER A 103 -8.93 2.51 6.22
CA SER A 103 -9.06 1.49 7.26
C SER A 103 -8.32 0.24 6.85
N GLY A 104 -7.88 -0.53 7.83
CA GLY A 104 -7.30 -1.83 7.57
C GLY A 104 -7.49 -2.82 8.70
N ASP A 105 -7.46 -4.09 8.36
CA ASP A 105 -7.59 -5.22 9.27
C ASP A 105 -6.56 -6.28 8.88
N PHE A 106 -5.62 -6.53 9.78
CA PHE A 106 -4.51 -7.44 9.58
C PHE A 106 -4.61 -8.52 10.64
N ALA A 107 -4.64 -9.77 10.22
CA ALA A 107 -4.66 -10.90 11.13
C ALA A 107 -3.57 -11.89 10.75
N MET A 108 -2.97 -12.52 11.75
CA MET A 108 -2.07 -13.66 11.57
C MET A 108 -2.51 -14.78 12.49
N ASN A 109 -2.57 -16.00 11.97
CA ASN A 109 -2.77 -17.19 12.79
C ASN A 109 -1.38 -17.77 13.15
N PRO A 110 -0.99 -17.77 14.44
CA PRO A 110 0.31 -18.28 14.85
C PRO A 110 0.44 -19.81 14.71
N VAL A 111 -0.68 -20.54 14.61
CA VAL A 111 -0.70 -22.01 14.57
C VAL A 111 -0.26 -22.53 13.20
N ASP A 112 -0.79 -21.93 12.13
CA ASP A 112 -0.52 -22.35 10.75
C ASP A 112 0.22 -21.30 9.92
N SER A 113 0.51 -20.14 10.51
CA SER A 113 1.14 -18.98 9.87
C SER A 113 0.38 -18.40 8.68
N SER A 114 -0.93 -18.67 8.58
CA SER A 114 -1.79 -17.94 7.64
C SER A 114 -1.95 -16.48 8.08
N ALA A 115 -2.19 -15.59 7.12
CA ALA A 115 -2.39 -14.18 7.40
C ALA A 115 -3.42 -13.57 6.44
N THR A 116 -4.12 -12.53 6.89
CA THR A 116 -4.99 -11.71 6.05
C THR A 116 -4.64 -10.24 6.23
N ALA A 117 -4.83 -9.47 5.17
CA ALA A 117 -4.67 -8.03 5.16
C ALA A 117 -5.79 -7.42 4.30
N ASP A 118 -6.74 -6.79 4.97
CA ASP A 118 -7.77 -5.98 4.36
C ASP A 118 -7.36 -4.51 4.48
N PHE A 119 -7.52 -3.76 3.40
CA PHE A 119 -7.33 -2.32 3.37
C PHE A 119 -8.42 -1.69 2.52
N SER A 120 -8.99 -0.60 3.01
CA SER A 120 -9.93 0.23 2.25
C SER A 120 -9.52 1.69 2.35
N ARG A 121 -9.61 2.40 1.24
CA ARG A 121 -9.46 3.86 1.18
C ARG A 121 -10.66 4.46 0.47
N GLU A 122 -11.23 5.50 1.04
CA GLU A 122 -12.18 6.37 0.37
C GLU A 122 -11.60 7.78 0.26
N ILE A 123 -11.43 8.25 -0.98
CA ILE A 123 -10.94 9.59 -1.30
C ILE A 123 -12.16 10.46 -1.59
N PHE A 124 -12.32 11.56 -0.87
CA PHE A 124 -13.38 12.53 -1.13
C PHE A 124 -12.79 13.74 -1.87
N TYR A 125 -13.34 14.05 -3.03
CA TYR A 125 -12.92 15.17 -3.86
C TYR A 125 -13.70 16.45 -3.53
N ALA A 126 -13.15 17.59 -3.93
CA ALA A 126 -13.75 18.91 -3.72
C ALA A 126 -15.07 19.09 -4.49
N ASN A 127 -15.23 18.40 -5.62
CA ASN A 127 -16.44 18.39 -6.45
C ASN A 127 -17.61 17.56 -5.84
N GLY A 128 -17.40 16.91 -4.70
CA GLY A 128 -18.39 16.07 -4.01
C GLY A 128 -18.39 14.60 -4.41
N THR A 129 -17.60 14.17 -5.40
CA THR A 129 -17.45 12.75 -5.73
C THR A 129 -16.52 12.05 -4.74
N SER A 130 -16.62 10.73 -4.66
CA SER A 130 -15.62 9.90 -3.97
C SER A 130 -15.12 8.76 -4.85
N LEU A 131 -13.92 8.29 -4.53
CA LEU A 131 -13.29 7.11 -5.11
C LEU A 131 -12.97 6.15 -3.96
N GLN A 132 -13.58 4.98 -3.98
CA GLN A 132 -13.32 3.91 -3.02
C GLN A 132 -12.38 2.88 -3.64
N GLU A 133 -11.30 2.57 -2.93
CA GLU A 133 -10.32 1.56 -3.25
C GLU A 133 -10.38 0.48 -2.17
N GLU A 134 -10.41 -0.79 -2.56
CA GLU A 134 -10.35 -1.92 -1.64
C GLU A 134 -9.21 -2.85 -2.06
N PHE A 135 -8.54 -3.41 -1.06
CA PHE A 135 -7.45 -4.35 -1.22
C PHE A 135 -7.64 -5.45 -0.18
N HIS A 136 -7.62 -6.69 -0.63
CA HIS A 136 -7.64 -7.86 0.23
C HIS A 136 -6.48 -8.77 -0.17
N ALA A 137 -5.68 -9.18 0.81
CA ALA A 137 -4.67 -10.20 0.65
C ALA A 137 -4.86 -11.30 1.68
N ALA A 138 -4.65 -12.55 1.26
CA ALA A 138 -4.63 -13.70 2.14
C ALA A 138 -3.40 -14.57 1.83
N GLU A 139 -2.66 -14.93 2.86
CA GLU A 139 -1.57 -15.89 2.82
C GLU A 139 -2.01 -17.21 3.44
N THR A 140 -1.74 -18.29 2.73
CA THR A 140 -1.87 -19.67 3.23
C THR A 140 -0.58 -20.42 2.98
N ARG A 141 -0.39 -21.53 3.70
CA ARG A 141 0.72 -22.46 3.47
C ARG A 141 0.17 -23.86 3.21
N GLN A 142 0.46 -24.39 2.04
CA GLN A 142 0.11 -25.77 1.68
C GLN A 142 1.40 -26.54 1.49
N ASN A 143 1.57 -27.63 2.26
CA ASN A 143 2.79 -28.45 2.24
C ASN A 143 4.09 -27.64 2.47
N GLY A 144 4.02 -26.59 3.31
CA GLY A 144 5.14 -25.70 3.60
C GLY A 144 5.42 -24.63 2.54
N LEU A 145 4.72 -24.64 1.40
CA LEU A 145 4.86 -23.64 0.34
C LEU A 145 3.83 -22.52 0.52
N ARG A 146 4.31 -21.28 0.42
CA ARG A 146 3.50 -20.07 0.55
C ARG A 146 2.59 -19.87 -0.66
N ARG A 147 1.33 -19.51 -0.43
CA ARG A 147 0.40 -19.03 -1.46
C ARG A 147 -0.25 -17.74 -0.97
N VAL A 148 -0.11 -16.68 -1.75
CA VAL A 148 -0.72 -15.37 -1.49
C VAL A 148 -1.76 -15.11 -2.56
N THR A 149 -3.00 -14.86 -2.17
CA THR A 149 -4.06 -14.36 -3.05
C THR A 149 -4.27 -12.89 -2.76
N ILE A 150 -4.34 -12.06 -3.79
CA ILE A 150 -4.57 -10.63 -3.68
C ILE A 150 -5.73 -10.27 -4.61
N SER A 151 -6.66 -9.46 -4.11
CA SER A 151 -7.72 -8.84 -4.89
C SER A 151 -7.74 -7.36 -4.58
N ALA A 152 -7.82 -6.54 -5.62
CA ALA A 152 -7.98 -5.09 -5.51
C ALA A 152 -9.17 -4.65 -6.36
N SER A 153 -9.91 -3.66 -5.89
CA SER A 153 -11.03 -3.07 -6.64
C SER A 153 -11.09 -1.58 -6.39
N ASN A 154 -11.67 -0.88 -7.37
CA ASN A 154 -11.97 0.51 -7.28
C ASN A 154 -13.42 0.75 -7.73
N SER A 155 -14.11 1.66 -7.05
CA SER A 155 -15.46 2.14 -7.38
C SER A 155 -15.63 2.65 -8.81
N ASN A 156 -14.54 2.99 -9.52
CA ASN A 156 -14.56 3.39 -10.93
C ASN A 156 -14.62 2.20 -11.92
N GLY A 157 -14.62 0.96 -11.42
CA GLY A 157 -14.68 -0.25 -12.23
C GLY A 157 -13.32 -0.91 -12.50
N GLU A 158 -12.21 -0.27 -12.12
CA GLU A 158 -10.90 -0.92 -12.15
C GLU A 158 -10.83 -2.01 -11.07
N SER A 159 -10.25 -3.16 -11.40
CA SER A 159 -10.06 -4.25 -10.44
C SER A 159 -8.96 -5.19 -10.85
N GLY A 160 -8.53 -6.08 -9.96
CA GLY A 160 -7.60 -7.13 -10.29
C GLY A 160 -7.53 -8.19 -9.23
N ASN A 161 -7.16 -9.40 -9.66
CA ASN A 161 -7.00 -10.56 -8.80
C ASN A 161 -5.73 -11.29 -9.21
N TRP A 162 -4.85 -11.59 -8.27
CA TRP A 162 -3.66 -12.38 -8.57
C TRP A 162 -3.27 -13.31 -7.43
N VAL A 163 -2.52 -14.34 -7.80
CA VAL A 163 -2.06 -15.40 -6.93
C VAL A 163 -0.55 -15.54 -7.12
N TRP A 164 0.19 -15.37 -6.03
CA TRP A 164 1.61 -15.73 -5.96
C TRP A 164 1.73 -17.07 -5.24
N GLN A 165 2.23 -18.09 -5.93
CA GLN A 165 2.43 -19.41 -5.38
C GLN A 165 3.91 -19.77 -5.39
N GLN A 166 4.44 -20.06 -4.21
CA GLN A 166 5.80 -20.56 -4.06
C GLN A 166 5.89 -21.99 -4.59
N GLY A 167 6.93 -22.29 -5.35
CA GLY A 167 7.26 -23.65 -5.79
C GLY A 167 8.68 -24.05 -5.37
N VAL A 168 9.03 -25.31 -5.61
CA VAL A 168 10.37 -25.82 -5.30
C VAL A 168 11.40 -25.21 -6.26
N GLU A 169 11.12 -25.22 -7.56
CA GLU A 169 12.03 -24.77 -8.62
C GLU A 169 11.82 -23.31 -9.03
N LYS A 170 10.56 -22.86 -8.99
CA LYS A 170 10.16 -21.51 -9.38
C LYS A 170 8.91 -21.08 -8.62
N ASP A 171 8.74 -19.77 -8.46
CA ASP A 171 7.50 -19.19 -7.98
C ASP A 171 6.62 -18.84 -9.18
N ARG A 172 5.31 -18.97 -9.03
CA ARG A 172 4.31 -18.71 -10.08
C ARG A 172 3.44 -17.54 -9.67
N LEU A 173 3.37 -16.51 -10.51
CA LEU A 173 2.35 -15.47 -10.46
C LEU A 173 1.29 -15.79 -11.52
N THR A 174 0.02 -15.68 -11.18
CA THR A 174 -1.07 -15.66 -12.16
C THR A 174 -2.11 -14.64 -11.74
N GLY A 175 -2.76 -13.98 -12.67
CA GLY A 175 -3.81 -13.03 -12.33
C GLY A 175 -4.54 -12.45 -13.51
N ASN A 176 -5.50 -11.60 -13.17
CA ASN A 176 -6.24 -10.77 -14.08
C ASN A 176 -6.36 -9.34 -13.54
N ALA A 177 -6.63 -8.39 -14.44
CA ALA A 177 -7.00 -7.03 -14.12
C ALA A 177 -8.03 -6.48 -15.12
N ILE A 178 -8.81 -5.50 -14.67
CA ILE A 178 -9.67 -4.65 -15.48
C ILE A 178 -9.15 -3.22 -15.32
N ASP A 179 -8.78 -2.59 -16.43
CA ASP A 179 -8.29 -1.20 -16.44
C ASP A 179 -9.44 -0.18 -16.58
N LYS A 180 -9.08 1.10 -16.57
CA LYS A 180 -10.05 2.20 -16.72
C LYS A 180 -10.76 2.21 -18.07
N GLU A 181 -10.15 1.65 -19.11
CA GLU A 181 -10.74 1.45 -20.43
C GLU A 181 -11.62 0.20 -20.51
N GLN A 182 -11.73 -0.58 -19.43
CA GLN A 182 -12.46 -1.83 -19.32
C GLN A 182 -11.86 -2.98 -20.16
N HIS A 183 -10.57 -2.90 -20.50
CA HIS A 183 -9.84 -4.04 -21.03
C HIS A 183 -9.71 -5.11 -19.95
N TYR A 184 -9.81 -6.37 -20.36
CA TYR A 184 -9.54 -7.50 -19.49
C TYR A 184 -8.14 -8.03 -19.76
N ILE A 185 -7.29 -7.93 -18.75
CA ILE A 185 -5.87 -8.26 -18.82
C ILE A 185 -5.66 -9.55 -18.07
N LEU A 186 -5.06 -10.55 -18.71
CA LEU A 186 -4.58 -11.77 -18.07
C LEU A 186 -3.07 -11.74 -18.03
N PHE A 187 -2.48 -12.15 -16.91
CA PHE A 187 -1.03 -12.23 -16.79
C PHE A 187 -0.60 -13.46 -16.02
N SER A 188 0.59 -13.95 -16.37
CA SER A 188 1.29 -14.95 -15.59
C SER A 188 2.78 -14.73 -15.62
N GLY A 189 3.47 -15.22 -14.59
CA GLY A 189 4.91 -15.13 -14.47
C GLY A 189 5.48 -16.35 -13.78
N ASP A 190 6.60 -16.84 -14.28
CA ASP A 190 7.45 -17.84 -13.65
C ASP A 190 8.73 -17.17 -13.20
N PHE A 191 9.03 -17.22 -11.90
CA PHE A 191 10.20 -16.59 -11.29
C PHE A 191 11.15 -17.66 -10.77
N TYR A 192 12.29 -17.80 -11.40
CA TYR A 192 13.26 -18.86 -11.11
C TYR A 192 14.21 -18.45 -9.99
N ARG A 193 14.83 -19.46 -9.35
CA ARG A 193 15.74 -19.23 -8.21
C ARG A 193 17.07 -18.58 -8.60
N ASP A 194 17.45 -18.63 -9.86
CA ASP A 194 18.64 -17.94 -10.38
C ASP A 194 18.41 -16.44 -10.61
N GLY A 195 17.18 -15.94 -10.41
CA GLY A 195 16.82 -14.54 -10.61
C GLY A 195 16.21 -14.26 -11.99
N SER A 196 16.15 -15.24 -12.89
CA SER A 196 15.46 -15.10 -14.16
C SER A 196 13.93 -15.17 -14.02
N ALA A 197 13.20 -14.70 -15.02
CA ALA A 197 11.75 -14.80 -15.07
C ALA A 197 11.19 -14.90 -16.50
N ASP A 198 10.09 -15.63 -16.66
CA ASP A 198 9.27 -15.63 -17.87
C ASP A 198 7.93 -14.98 -17.53
N LEU A 199 7.51 -13.96 -18.28
CA LEU A 199 6.22 -13.31 -18.12
C LEU A 199 5.39 -13.45 -19.38
N HIS A 200 4.08 -13.61 -19.20
CA HIS A 200 3.09 -13.68 -20.26
C HIS A 200 1.93 -12.74 -19.93
N LEU A 201 1.45 -12.01 -20.93
CA LEU A 201 0.36 -11.06 -20.83
C LEU A 201 -0.59 -11.25 -22.02
N GLU A 202 -1.88 -11.25 -21.78
CA GLU A 202 -2.92 -11.19 -22.81
C GLU A 202 -3.86 -10.04 -22.48
N VAL A 203 -4.20 -9.22 -23.48
CA VAL A 203 -5.13 -8.09 -23.30
C VAL A 203 -6.32 -8.26 -24.21
N TYR A 204 -7.52 -8.32 -23.64
CA TYR A 204 -8.79 -8.45 -24.34
C TYR A 204 -9.57 -7.14 -24.31
N ALA A 205 -10.41 -6.94 -25.32
CA ALA A 205 -11.30 -5.78 -25.39
C ALA A 205 -12.25 -5.67 -24.19
N SER A 206 -12.61 -6.80 -23.57
CA SER A 206 -13.41 -6.89 -22.35
C SER A 206 -13.34 -8.29 -21.77
N GLN A 207 -13.87 -8.49 -20.55
CA GLN A 207 -14.00 -9.82 -19.96
C GLN A 207 -14.92 -10.73 -20.80
N THR A 208 -16.00 -10.17 -21.34
CA THR A 208 -16.91 -10.92 -22.22
C THR A 208 -16.21 -11.44 -23.47
N ALA A 209 -15.35 -10.63 -24.10
CA ALA A 209 -14.58 -11.05 -25.27
C ALA A 209 -13.73 -12.31 -24.96
N TYR A 210 -13.04 -12.31 -23.82
CA TYR A 210 -12.29 -13.47 -23.31
C TYR A 210 -13.21 -14.69 -23.10
N GLU A 211 -14.32 -14.52 -22.38
CA GLU A 211 -15.25 -15.61 -22.06
C GLU A 211 -15.90 -16.22 -23.31
N THR A 212 -16.08 -15.43 -24.37
CA THR A 212 -16.60 -15.91 -25.67
C THR A 212 -15.53 -16.49 -26.59
N GLY A 213 -14.24 -16.44 -26.19
CA GLY A 213 -13.13 -16.98 -26.96
C GLY A 213 -12.70 -16.09 -28.14
N GLU A 214 -12.94 -14.78 -28.08
CA GLU A 214 -12.35 -13.85 -29.03
C GLU A 214 -10.82 -13.85 -28.92
N LEU A 215 -10.13 -13.35 -29.95
CA LEU A 215 -8.68 -13.20 -29.89
C LEU A 215 -8.31 -11.98 -29.02
N PRO A 216 -7.19 -12.03 -28.27
CA PRO A 216 -6.69 -10.86 -27.57
C PRO A 216 -6.32 -9.75 -28.56
N LEU A 217 -6.46 -8.49 -28.12
CA LEU A 217 -5.97 -7.30 -28.82
C LEU A 217 -4.46 -7.39 -29.06
N PHE A 218 -3.74 -7.82 -28.03
CA PHE A 218 -2.34 -8.23 -28.14
C PHE A 218 -1.97 -9.22 -27.03
N THR A 219 -0.91 -9.98 -27.28
CA THR A 219 -0.20 -10.75 -26.27
C THR A 219 1.23 -10.26 -26.16
N ALA A 220 1.84 -10.41 -24.98
CA ALA A 220 3.24 -10.13 -24.77
C ALA A 220 3.90 -11.27 -23.99
N ASP A 221 5.05 -11.72 -24.47
CA ASP A 221 5.91 -12.69 -23.82
C ASP A 221 7.24 -12.01 -23.52
N LEU A 222 7.73 -12.15 -22.29
CA LEU A 222 8.97 -11.55 -21.84
C LEU A 222 9.84 -12.59 -21.15
N HIS A 223 11.11 -12.67 -21.51
CA HIS A 223 12.13 -13.39 -20.79
C HIS A 223 13.12 -12.41 -20.17
N ILE A 224 13.31 -12.50 -18.85
CA ILE A 224 14.27 -11.71 -18.09
C ILE A 224 15.37 -12.66 -17.60
N GLY A 225 16.61 -12.39 -17.96
CA GLY A 225 17.78 -13.12 -17.48
C GLY A 225 18.18 -12.73 -16.05
N PRO A 226 19.05 -13.53 -15.39
CA PRO A 226 19.53 -13.28 -14.03
C PRO A 226 20.26 -11.94 -13.84
N ASP A 227 20.82 -11.40 -14.90
CA ASP A 227 21.53 -10.13 -14.90
C ASP A 227 20.58 -8.92 -14.98
N GLY A 228 19.30 -9.14 -15.31
CA GLY A 228 18.29 -8.11 -15.53
C GLY A 228 18.16 -7.66 -17.00
N GLY A 229 18.97 -8.20 -17.91
CA GLY A 229 18.73 -8.10 -19.35
C GLY A 229 17.68 -9.11 -19.81
N GLY A 230 17.26 -9.06 -21.07
CA GLY A 230 16.27 -9.98 -21.58
C GLY A 230 15.73 -9.62 -22.96
N SER A 231 14.69 -10.35 -23.36
CA SER A 231 14.01 -10.18 -24.63
C SER A 231 12.51 -10.36 -24.48
N GLY A 232 11.75 -9.90 -25.47
CA GLY A 232 10.32 -10.09 -25.49
C GLY A 232 9.74 -10.01 -26.89
N THR A 233 8.50 -10.47 -26.99
CA THR A 233 7.71 -10.40 -28.21
C THR A 233 6.33 -9.87 -27.89
N VAL A 234 5.85 -8.89 -28.66
CA VAL A 234 4.46 -8.46 -28.67
C VAL A 234 3.81 -8.96 -29.94
N THR A 235 2.73 -9.71 -29.81
CA THR A 235 1.90 -10.15 -30.94
C THR A 235 0.61 -9.37 -30.92
N SER A 236 0.28 -8.68 -32.01
CA SER A 236 -0.98 -7.97 -32.19
C SER A 236 -1.56 -8.26 -33.57
N LYS A 237 -2.73 -7.69 -33.87
CA LYS A 237 -3.32 -7.72 -35.22
C LYS A 237 -2.40 -7.14 -36.30
N ASP A 238 -1.49 -6.23 -35.91
CA ASP A 238 -0.63 -5.48 -36.84
C ASP A 238 0.70 -6.21 -37.11
N GLY A 239 1.01 -7.27 -36.36
CA GLY A 239 2.18 -8.11 -36.54
C GLY A 239 2.80 -8.60 -35.23
N ILE A 240 4.00 -9.18 -35.36
CA ILE A 240 4.85 -9.60 -34.24
C ILE A 240 6.04 -8.66 -34.19
N GLU A 241 6.25 -8.01 -33.04
CA GLU A 241 7.40 -7.17 -32.76
C GLU A 241 8.26 -7.83 -31.69
N ALA A 242 9.54 -8.04 -31.99
CA ALA A 242 10.53 -8.51 -31.04
C ALA A 242 11.40 -7.36 -30.55
N PHE A 243 11.76 -7.38 -29.28
CA PHE A 243 12.62 -6.38 -28.67
C PHE A 243 13.56 -7.01 -27.65
N ASP A 244 14.73 -6.41 -27.47
CA ASP A 244 15.69 -6.76 -26.44
C ASP A 244 15.82 -5.58 -25.46
N PHE A 245 16.15 -5.87 -24.20
CA PHE A 245 16.44 -4.87 -23.19
C PHE A 245 17.66 -5.31 -22.40
N GLY A 246 18.58 -4.37 -22.16
CA GLY A 246 19.86 -4.67 -21.55
C GLY A 246 20.01 -4.12 -20.13
N THR A 247 21.00 -4.66 -19.43
CA THR A 247 21.59 -3.95 -18.30
C THR A 247 22.41 -2.78 -18.82
N ASN A 248 22.54 -1.72 -18.02
CA ASN A 248 23.10 -0.40 -18.36
C ASN A 248 24.54 -0.37 -18.98
N SER A 249 25.13 -1.50 -19.37
CA SER A 249 26.37 -1.55 -20.16
C SER A 249 26.17 -1.44 -21.67
N GLU A 250 24.97 -1.62 -22.23
CA GLU A 250 24.77 -1.62 -23.70
C GLU A 250 23.99 -0.42 -24.26
N LEU A 251 23.42 0.46 -23.43
CA LEU A 251 22.71 1.68 -23.87
C LEU A 251 23.61 2.94 -23.95
N ARG A 252 24.94 2.77 -23.88
CA ARG A 252 25.92 3.84 -24.16
C ARG A 252 26.73 3.48 -25.41
N GLY A 253 26.07 3.55 -26.57
CA GLY A 253 26.73 3.77 -27.84
C GLY A 253 27.18 5.22 -27.99
#